data_AF-D4DIJ4-F1
#
_entry.id   AF-D4DIJ4-F1
#
_cell.length_a   1.000
_cell.length_b   1.000
_cell.length_c   1.000
_cell.angle_alpha   90.00
_cell.angle_beta   90.00
_cell.angle_gamma   90.00
#
_symmetry.space_group_name_H-M   'P 1'
#
loop_
_entity.id
_entity.type
_entity.pdbx_description
1 polymer ?
#
loop_
_entity_poly.entity_id
_entity_poly.type
_entity_poly.pdbx_seq_one_letter_code
_entity_poly.pdbx_strand_id
1 'polypeptide(L)' 'MEVDIPDDPDDLDQVMMKAMGFSSFKSTQNTEVPGNNVSGVRKEKKTQYRQYMNRVGGFNKPLSPTR' A
#
# COMPACT_ATOMS: atom_id res chain seq x y z
N MET A 1 40.72 -26.85 4.52
CA MET A 1 40.19 -26.33 5.79
C MET A 1 39.35 -27.47 6.33
N GLU A 2 39.84 -28.19 7.33
CA GLU A 2 39.00 -29.15 8.05
C GLU A 2 37.90 -28.35 8.72
N VAL A 3 36.65 -28.68 8.40
CA VAL A 3 35.50 -28.07 9.06
C VAL A 3 35.26 -28.96 10.28
N ASP A 4 35.71 -28.52 11.45
CA ASP A 4 35.33 -29.12 12.72
C ASP A 4 33.82 -28.93 12.87
N ILE A 5 33.05 -29.96 12.50
CA ILE A 5 31.60 -30.00 12.64
C ILE A 5 31.33 -30.36 14.10
N PRO A 6 30.76 -29.44 14.91
CA PRO A 6 30.36 -29.76 16.27
C PRO A 6 29.21 -30.77 16.26
N ASP A 7 29.24 -31.74 17.17
CA ASP A 7 28.16 -32.74 17.33
C ASP A 7 26.91 -32.15 18.00
N ASP A 8 27.06 -31.01 18.70
CA ASP A 8 25.95 -30.31 19.36
C ASP A 8 25.15 -29.47 18.35
N PRO A 9 23.81 -29.64 18.29
CA PRO A 9 22.97 -29.01 17.27
C PRO A 9 22.97 -27.47 17.36
N ASP A 10 23.08 -26.93 18.56
CA ASP A 10 23.11 -25.48 18.81
C ASP A 10 24.41 -24.83 18.29
N ASP A 11 25.52 -25.56 18.32
CA ASP A 11 26.82 -25.08 17.83
C ASP A 11 26.93 -25.23 16.31
N LEU A 12 26.31 -26.27 15.72
CA LEU A 12 26.19 -26.42 14.27
C LEU A 12 25.40 -25.28 13.63
N ASP A 13 24.27 -24.88 14.24
CA ASP A 13 23.46 -23.74 13.78
C ASP A 13 24.24 -22.42 13.82
N GLN A 14 25.07 -22.21 14.84
CA GLN A 14 25.95 -21.04 14.94
C GLN A 14 27.05 -21.03 13.87
N VAL A 15 27.66 -22.19 13.59
CA VAL A 15 28.64 -22.33 12.50
C VAL A 15 27.99 -22.06 11.14
N MET A 16 26.77 -22.56 10.91
CA MET A 16 26.00 -22.28 9.70
C MET A 16 25.63 -20.80 9.57
N MET A 17 25.15 -20.14 10.64
CA MET A 17 24.85 -18.70 10.64
C MET A 17 26.10 -17.86 10.35
N LYS A 18 27.25 -18.23 10.92
CA LYS A 18 28.53 -17.56 10.68
C LYS A 18 29.05 -17.77 9.26
N ALA A 19 28.84 -18.95 8.68
CA ALA A 19 29.21 -19.25 7.30
C ALA A 19 28.33 -18.53 6.28
N MET A 20 27.03 -18.39 6.55
CA MET A 20 26.05 -17.75 5.67
C MET A 20 26.07 -16.22 5.76
N GLY A 21 26.61 -15.64 6.84
CA GLY A 21 26.87 -14.21 6.97
C GLY A 21 25.64 -13.35 7.33
N PHE A 22 24.51 -13.96 7.71
CA PHE A 22 23.34 -13.27 8.24
C PHE A 22 22.90 -13.91 9.56
N SER A 23 22.47 -13.09 10.52
CA SER A 23 22.07 -13.57 11.85
C SER A 23 20.56 -13.70 12.02
N SER A 24 19.76 -12.91 11.29
CA SER A 24 18.30 -12.97 11.35
C SER A 24 17.63 -12.25 10.19
N PHE A 25 16.37 -12.61 9.90
CA PHE A 25 15.51 -11.92 8.95
C PHE A 25 14.46 -11.10 9.70
N LYS A 26 14.28 -9.84 9.28
CA LYS A 26 13.17 -9.01 9.75
C LYS A 26 12.01 -9.07 8.75
N SER A 27 10.79 -9.03 9.25
CA SER A 27 9.57 -8.91 8.43
C SER A 27 9.02 -7.50 8.53
N THR A 28 8.42 -7.01 7.44
CA THR A 28 7.68 -5.74 7.41
C THR A 28 6.16 -5.96 7.52
N GLN A 29 5.71 -7.16 7.90
CA GLN A 29 4.30 -7.46 8.07
C GLN A 29 3.72 -6.59 9.19
N ASN A 30 2.65 -5.84 8.87
CA ASN A 30 1.99 -4.89 9.78
C ASN A 30 2.89 -3.76 10.31
N THR A 31 4.01 -3.45 9.65
CA THR A 31 4.85 -2.30 9.99
C THR A 31 4.67 -1.18 8.98
N GLU A 32 4.67 0.07 9.43
CA GLU A 32 4.70 1.22 8.53
C GLU A 32 6.10 1.38 7.92
N VAL A 33 6.18 1.42 6.60
CA VAL A 33 7.44 1.61 5.86
C VAL A 33 7.48 3.06 5.35
N PRO A 34 8.49 3.86 5.72
CA PRO A 34 8.62 5.23 5.24
C PRO A 34 8.56 5.30 3.72
N GLY A 35 7.70 6.18 3.17
CA GLY A 35 7.49 6.32 1.73
C GLY A 35 6.44 5.38 1.12
N ASN A 36 5.94 4.39 1.86
CA ASN A 36 4.85 3.50 1.44
C ASN A 36 3.47 4.04 1.86
N ASN A 37 3.28 5.36 1.84
CA ASN A 37 2.06 6.06 2.23
C ASN A 37 1.38 6.77 1.04
N VAL A 38 1.88 6.59 -0.17
CA VAL A 38 1.33 7.21 -1.38
C VAL A 38 0.14 6.38 -1.86
N SER A 39 -1.05 6.99 -1.86
CA SER A 39 -2.25 6.42 -2.45
C SER A 39 -3.05 7.50 -3.18
N GLY A 40 -3.77 7.12 -4.23
CA GLY A 40 -4.58 8.04 -5.02
C GLY A 40 -5.82 7.35 -5.58
N VAL A 41 -6.95 8.06 -5.56
CA VAL A 41 -8.22 7.58 -6.13
C VAL A 41 -8.65 8.51 -7.26
N ARG A 42 -8.79 7.95 -8.47
CA ARG A 42 -9.39 8.66 -9.60
C ARG A 42 -10.92 8.63 -9.47
N LYS A 43 -11.52 9.78 -9.19
CA LYS A 43 -12.98 9.93 -9.17
C LYS A 43 -13.45 10.58 -10.46
N GLU A 44 -14.09 9.80 -11.33
CA GLU A 44 -14.69 10.34 -12.54
C GLU A 44 -16.04 10.99 -12.21
N LYS A 45 -16.13 12.32 -12.37
CA LYS A 45 -17.39 13.05 -12.26
C LYS A 45 -18.10 12.96 -13.61
N LYS A 46 -19.33 12.44 -13.61
CA LYS A 46 -20.18 12.47 -14.82
C LYS A 46 -20.53 13.92 -15.15
N THR A 47 -20.30 14.33 -16.40
CA THR A 47 -20.79 15.62 -16.90
C THR A 47 -22.30 15.59 -16.92
N GLN A 48 -22.92 16.45 -16.11
CA GLN A 48 -24.37 16.64 -16.14
C GLN A 48 -24.67 17.97 -16.83
N TYR A 49 -25.49 17.91 -17.87
CA TYR A 49 -25.89 19.10 -18.64
C TYR A 49 -27.01 19.84 -17.93
N ARG A 50 -26.98 21.17 -18.06
CA ARG A 50 -28.05 21.99 -17.51
C ARG A 50 -29.24 22.05 -18.47
N GLN A 51 -30.43 21.81 -17.96
CA GLN A 51 -31.67 21.99 -18.70
C GLN A 51 -32.12 23.45 -18.62
N TYR A 52 -32.33 24.10 -19.77
CA TYR A 52 -32.78 25.50 -19.85
C TYR A 52 -34.28 25.62 -20.15
N MET A 53 -34.79 24.81 -21.09
CA MET A 53 -36.18 24.85 -21.53
C MET A 53 -37.05 23.82 -20.79
N ASN A 54 -38.33 24.13 -20.60
CA ASN A 54 -39.34 23.25 -19.98
C ASN A 54 -38.92 22.69 -18.62
N ARG A 55 -38.35 23.55 -17.78
CA ARG A 55 -37.88 23.19 -16.44
C ARG A 55 -39.04 23.16 -15.45
N VAL A 56 -39.12 22.09 -14.66
CA VAL A 56 -40.05 21.99 -13.54
C VAL A 56 -39.64 23.03 -12.47
N GLY A 57 -40.57 23.92 -12.11
CA GLY A 57 -40.33 24.98 -11.11
C GLY A 57 -40.07 26.39 -11.66
N GLY A 58 -40.07 26.57 -12.98
CA GLY A 58 -40.05 27.90 -13.61
C GLY A 58 -38.68 28.58 -13.71
N PHE A 59 -38.66 29.75 -14.36
CA PHE A 59 -37.42 30.45 -14.76
C PHE A 59 -36.57 30.95 -13.57
N ASN A 60 -37.21 31.35 -12.46
CA ASN A 60 -36.53 31.94 -11.30
C ASN A 60 -35.81 30.91 -10.40
N LYS A 61 -35.87 29.60 -10.71
CA LYS A 61 -35.12 28.58 -9.96
C LYS A 61 -33.72 28.35 -10.54
N PRO A 62 -32.71 28.05 -9.71
CA PRO A 62 -31.36 27.77 -10.17
C PRO A 62 -31.32 26.53 -11.08
N LEU A 63 -30.54 26.61 -12.15
CA LEU A 63 -30.36 25.51 -13.12
C LEU A 63 -29.69 24.31 -12.43
N SER A 64 -30.30 23.14 -12.54
CA SER A 64 -29.65 21.87 -12.21
C SER A 64 -28.72 21.47 -13.35
N PRO A 65 -27.49 21.00 -13.10
CA PRO A 65 -26.85 20.90 -11.79
C PRO A 65 -26.28 22.26 -11.34
N THR A 66 -26.40 22.52 -10.04
CA THR A 66 -25.67 23.58 -9.35
C THR A 66 -24.21 23.16 -9.22
N ARG A 67 -23.45 23.33 -10.32
CA ARG A 67 -21.98 23.15 -10.47
C ARG A 67 -21.27 22.29 -9.42
#